data_AF-A0A6P7KHE9-F1
#
_entry.id   AF-A0A6P7KHE9-F1
#
_cell.length_a   1.000
_cell.length_b   1.000
_cell.length_c   1.000
_cell.angle_alpha   90.00
_cell.angle_beta   90.00
_cell.angle_gamma   90.00
#
_symmetry.space_group_name_H-M   'P 1'
#
loop_
_entity.id
_entity.type
_entity.pdbx_description
1 polymer ?
#
loop_
_entity_poly.entity_id
_entity_poly.type
_entity_poly.pdbx_seq_one_letter_code
_entity_poly.pdbx_strand_id
1 'polypeptide(L)'
;MPEGVKPPESIYNCIPEKERKIEKPPLYMSKHRPAVLLESKSNKDARRTMGPAKIMVSPPDNYLKKHSTEARVSKNTPPSKHVRTVRKPPVPLRTEVPLMGIPTKKACLNTTVMVPKKPHPTIVDSNKGSKQLLENSGLVPKYSRKKDYGQVPEYLLQRNEEERIAQERHEDFLKEQREQASMKNLSEEERQAVLETLKKNWDKVHHEYQCLPLIIETLSRKTHKLRLEEAMTQLERDINLFERFKTIYIPSN
;
A
#
# COMPACT_ATOMS: atom_id res chain seq x y z
N MET A 1 -24.21 15.12 -42.54
CA MET A 1 -24.98 14.58 -43.67
C MET A 1 -25.92 13.52 -43.10
N PRO A 2 -27.23 13.60 -43.29
CA PRO A 2 -28.14 12.58 -42.78
C PRO A 2 -27.86 11.26 -43.53
N GLU A 3 -27.63 10.18 -42.77
CA GLU A 3 -27.50 8.82 -43.31
C GLU A 3 -28.79 8.48 -44.05
N GLY A 4 -28.69 8.41 -45.38
CA GLY A 4 -29.83 8.08 -46.23
C GLY A 4 -30.32 6.67 -45.92
N VAL A 5 -31.59 6.56 -45.54
CA VAL A 5 -32.30 5.28 -45.37
C VAL A 5 -32.26 4.54 -46.70
N LYS A 6 -31.45 3.47 -46.78
CA LYS A 6 -31.38 2.61 -47.96
C LYS A 6 -32.69 1.80 -48.07
N PRO A 7 -33.35 1.73 -49.24
CA PRO A 7 -34.55 0.92 -49.44
C PRO A 7 -34.27 -0.57 -49.19
N PRO A 8 -35.26 -1.35 -48.73
CA PRO A 8 -35.05 -2.73 -48.26
C PRO A 8 -34.58 -3.67 -49.37
N GLU A 9 -34.95 -3.40 -50.62
CA GLU A 9 -34.59 -4.21 -51.78
C GLU A 9 -33.98 -3.30 -52.85
N SER A 10 -32.66 -3.43 -53.06
CA SER A 10 -31.93 -2.69 -54.09
C SER A 10 -30.84 -3.57 -54.68
N ILE A 11 -30.77 -3.62 -56.01
CA ILE A 11 -29.76 -4.39 -56.77
C ILE A 11 -28.33 -3.97 -56.35
N TYR A 12 -28.15 -2.72 -55.94
CA TYR A 12 -26.86 -2.19 -55.50
C TYR A 12 -26.43 -2.70 -54.11
N ASN A 13 -27.32 -3.30 -53.32
CA ASN A 13 -27.01 -3.92 -52.02
C ASN A 13 -26.67 -5.42 -52.14
N CYS A 14 -26.69 -6.00 -53.34
CA CYS A 14 -26.42 -7.43 -53.54
C CYS A 14 -24.94 -7.82 -53.33
N ILE A 15 -24.02 -6.85 -53.40
CA ILE A 15 -22.61 -7.07 -53.11
C ILE A 15 -22.34 -6.52 -51.71
N PRO A 16 -22.00 -7.37 -50.72
CA PRO A 16 -21.72 -6.89 -49.37
C PRO A 16 -20.53 -5.93 -49.41
N GLU A 17 -20.71 -4.73 -48.84
CA GLU A 17 -19.61 -3.79 -48.63
C GLU A 17 -18.55 -4.48 -47.76
N LYS A 18 -17.32 -4.58 -48.25
CA LYS A 18 -16.22 -5.16 -47.45
C LYS A 18 -16.03 -4.32 -46.20
N GLU A 19 -16.32 -4.91 -45.05
CA GLU A 19 -16.09 -4.27 -43.75
C GLU A 19 -14.64 -3.78 -43.66
N ARG A 20 -14.47 -2.48 -43.45
CA ARG A 20 -13.15 -1.89 -43.24
C ARG A 20 -12.65 -2.39 -41.89
N LYS A 21 -11.65 -3.27 -41.88
CA LYS A 21 -11.00 -3.71 -40.65
C LYS A 21 -10.39 -2.50 -39.96
N ILE A 22 -10.92 -2.14 -38.79
CA ILE A 22 -10.37 -1.06 -37.97
C ILE A 22 -9.10 -1.60 -37.31
N GLU A 23 -7.94 -1.14 -37.76
CA GLU A 23 -6.67 -1.44 -37.10
C GLU A 23 -6.61 -0.71 -35.77
N LYS A 24 -6.43 -1.47 -34.67
CA LYS A 24 -6.29 -0.88 -33.35
C LYS A 24 -4.99 -0.07 -33.29
N PRO A 25 -5.00 1.16 -32.76
CA PRO A 25 -3.77 1.93 -32.60
C PRO A 25 -2.80 1.20 -31.66
N PRO A 26 -1.48 1.40 -31.82
CA PRO A 26 -0.49 0.83 -30.94
C PRO A 26 -0.72 1.27 -29.49
N LEU A 27 -0.47 0.36 -28.56
CA LEU A 27 -0.59 0.63 -27.13
C LEU A 27 0.39 1.74 -26.70
N TYR A 28 -0.10 2.66 -25.89
CA TYR A 28 0.74 3.72 -25.31
C TYR A 28 1.88 3.12 -24.47
N MET A 29 3.09 3.62 -24.69
CA MET A 29 4.26 3.29 -23.87
C MET A 29 4.82 4.56 -23.23
N SER A 30 5.04 4.52 -21.91
CA SER A 30 5.61 5.64 -21.16
C SER A 30 7.03 5.96 -21.62
N LYS A 31 7.31 7.26 -21.79
CA LYS A 31 8.66 7.80 -22.08
C LYS A 31 9.70 7.40 -21.03
N HIS A 32 9.27 7.09 -19.81
CA HIS A 32 10.14 6.73 -18.68
C HIS A 32 10.40 5.22 -18.55
N ARG A 33 9.72 4.38 -19.35
CA ARG A 33 9.93 2.93 -19.33
C ARG A 33 11.41 2.50 -19.44
N PRO A 34 12.25 3.04 -20.35
CA PRO A 34 13.65 2.64 -20.43
C PRO A 34 14.44 3.02 -19.17
N ALA A 35 14.16 4.19 -18.56
CA ALA A 35 14.84 4.63 -17.34
C ALA A 35 14.54 3.69 -16.15
N VAL A 36 13.27 3.33 -15.96
CA VAL A 36 12.83 2.40 -14.90
C VAL A 36 13.46 1.01 -15.08
N LEU A 37 13.62 0.54 -16.32
CA LEU A 37 14.29 -0.73 -16.60
C LEU A 37 15.79 -0.69 -16.27
N LEU A 38 16.45 0.44 -16.47
CA LEU A 38 17.86 0.60 -16.10
C LEU A 38 18.04 0.69 -14.58
N GLU A 39 17.22 1.48 -13.89
CA GLU A 39 17.27 1.63 -12.42
C GLU A 39 16.92 0.33 -11.68
N SER A 40 15.96 -0.43 -12.19
CA SER A 40 15.58 -1.71 -11.60
C SER A 40 16.62 -2.82 -11.84
N LYS A 41 17.44 -2.71 -12.90
CA LYS A 41 18.53 -3.65 -13.19
C LYS A 41 19.83 -3.26 -12.48
N SER A 42 20.12 -1.97 -12.31
CA SER A 42 21.38 -1.50 -11.68
C SER A 42 21.52 -1.96 -10.24
N ASN A 43 20.41 -2.10 -9.51
CA ASN A 43 20.39 -2.52 -8.11
C ASN A 43 20.42 -4.06 -7.91
N LYS A 44 20.59 -4.84 -8.99
CA LYS A 44 20.57 -6.30 -8.96
C LYS A 44 21.95 -6.86 -9.25
N ASP A 45 22.57 -7.47 -8.25
CA ASP A 45 23.74 -8.32 -8.47
C ASP A 45 23.31 -9.66 -9.08
N ALA A 46 24.05 -10.10 -10.10
CA ALA A 46 23.72 -11.31 -10.86
C ALA A 46 23.70 -12.61 -10.03
N ARG A 47 24.26 -12.60 -8.81
CA ARG A 47 24.50 -13.79 -7.98
C ARG A 47 24.23 -13.53 -6.48
N ARG A 48 23.28 -12.65 -6.17
CA ARG A 48 23.02 -12.22 -4.77
C ARG A 48 22.36 -13.30 -3.90
N THR A 49 21.39 -14.03 -4.46
CA THR A 49 20.57 -14.98 -3.69
C THR A 49 21.26 -16.33 -3.53
N MET A 50 21.78 -16.87 -4.64
CA MET A 50 22.55 -18.11 -4.66
C MET A 50 23.87 -17.83 -5.40
N GLY A 51 24.99 -18.31 -4.85
CA GLY A 51 26.30 -18.21 -5.49
C GLY A 51 26.38 -19.01 -6.80
N PRO A 52 27.53 -18.99 -7.49
CA PRO A 52 27.72 -19.76 -8.72
C PRO A 52 27.60 -21.27 -8.45
N ALA A 53 26.91 -22.00 -9.34
CA ALA A 53 26.68 -23.45 -9.21
C ALA A 53 27.98 -24.28 -9.23
N LYS A 54 29.00 -23.80 -9.94
CA LYS A 54 30.38 -24.32 -9.89
C LYS A 54 31.31 -23.14 -9.72
N ILE A 55 32.06 -23.13 -8.60
CA ILE A 55 33.08 -22.13 -8.33
C ILE A 55 34.28 -22.49 -9.21
N MET A 56 34.63 -21.61 -10.16
CA MET A 56 35.91 -21.75 -10.87
C MET A 56 37.03 -21.41 -9.89
N VAL A 57 37.77 -22.42 -9.47
CA VAL A 57 38.96 -22.23 -8.66
C VAL A 57 40.04 -21.65 -9.57
N SER A 58 40.54 -20.45 -9.24
CA SER A 58 41.65 -19.86 -9.96
C SER A 58 42.86 -20.80 -9.92
N PRO A 59 43.56 -21.03 -11.05
CA PRO A 59 44.79 -21.81 -11.06
C PRO A 59 45.80 -21.27 -10.03
N PRO A 60 46.60 -22.14 -9.38
CA PRO A 60 47.55 -21.74 -8.33
C PRO A 60 48.62 -20.74 -8.81
N ASP A 61 48.86 -20.66 -10.12
CA ASP A 61 49.74 -19.66 -10.73
C ASP A 61 49.21 -18.22 -10.61
N ASN A 62 47.89 -18.04 -10.41
CA ASN A 62 47.23 -16.74 -10.25
C ASN A 62 47.11 -16.35 -8.76
N TYR A 63 48.23 -16.40 -8.04
CA TYR A 63 48.30 -15.97 -6.64
C TYR A 63 48.21 -14.43 -6.52
N LEU A 64 47.70 -13.96 -5.37
CA LEU A 64 47.56 -12.53 -5.08
C LEU A 64 48.94 -11.86 -5.00
N LYS A 65 49.17 -10.82 -5.81
CA LYS A 65 50.43 -10.06 -5.81
C LYS A 65 50.31 -8.81 -4.94
N LYS A 66 51.42 -8.34 -4.37
CA LYS A 66 51.46 -7.12 -3.57
C LYS A 66 50.87 -5.93 -4.38
N HIS A 67 49.98 -5.15 -3.76
CA HIS A 67 49.28 -4.01 -4.36
C HIS A 67 48.29 -4.33 -5.51
N SER A 68 47.83 -5.58 -5.67
CA SER A 68 46.87 -5.93 -6.74
C SER A 68 45.43 -5.48 -6.46
N THR A 69 45.04 -5.34 -5.19
CA THR A 69 43.71 -4.92 -4.74
C THR A 69 43.59 -3.42 -4.49
N GLU A 70 44.71 -2.69 -4.56
CA GLU A 70 44.70 -1.25 -4.33
C GLU A 70 44.10 -0.52 -5.53
N ALA A 71 43.11 0.32 -5.26
CA ALA A 71 42.52 1.18 -6.27
C ALA A 71 43.58 2.15 -6.79
N ARG A 72 43.98 2.00 -8.06
CA ARG A 72 44.92 2.93 -8.69
C ARG A 72 44.23 4.28 -8.89
N VAL A 73 44.54 5.23 -8.02
CA VAL A 73 44.15 6.63 -8.21
C VAL A 73 44.97 7.18 -9.37
N SER A 74 44.30 7.59 -10.45
CA SER A 74 44.96 8.25 -11.57
C SER A 74 45.52 9.60 -11.10
N LYS A 75 46.85 9.78 -11.16
CA LYS A 75 47.51 11.00 -10.69
C LYS A 75 47.20 12.25 -11.54
N ASN A 76 46.57 12.08 -12.72
CA ASN A 76 46.46 13.13 -13.75
C ASN A 76 45.03 13.37 -14.24
N THR A 77 44.00 13.19 -13.41
CA THR A 77 42.66 13.68 -13.77
C THR A 77 42.54 15.16 -13.42
N PRO A 78 42.25 16.06 -14.39
CA PRO A 78 41.94 17.44 -14.06
C PRO A 78 40.73 17.46 -13.12
N PRO A 79 40.71 18.35 -12.11
CA PRO A 79 39.58 18.43 -11.19
C PRO A 79 38.29 18.61 -12.00
N SER A 80 37.26 17.87 -11.60
CA SER A 80 35.91 17.88 -12.20
C SER A 80 35.49 19.28 -12.65
N LYS A 81 34.91 19.38 -13.85
CA LYS A 81 34.41 20.62 -14.49
C LYS A 81 33.25 21.30 -13.73
N HIS A 82 33.04 20.98 -12.46
CA HIS A 82 32.28 21.84 -11.56
C HIS A 82 33.16 23.00 -11.14
N VAL A 83 33.23 23.99 -12.04
CA VAL A 83 33.70 25.33 -11.72
C VAL A 83 32.85 25.82 -10.55
N ARG A 84 33.40 25.76 -9.33
CA ARG A 84 32.83 26.46 -8.19
C ARG A 84 32.93 27.93 -8.55
N THR A 85 31.84 28.53 -9.00
CA THR A 85 31.77 29.97 -9.16
C THR A 85 32.05 30.57 -7.79
N VAL A 86 33.16 31.30 -7.67
CA VAL A 86 33.52 31.94 -6.40
C VAL A 86 32.51 33.04 -6.17
N ARG A 87 31.45 32.75 -5.41
CA ARG A 87 30.37 33.71 -5.11
C ARG A 87 30.82 34.85 -4.19
N LYS A 88 31.99 34.72 -3.56
CA LYS A 88 32.50 35.67 -2.57
C LYS A 88 33.65 36.48 -3.16
N PRO A 89 33.68 37.81 -2.99
CA PRO A 89 34.80 38.62 -3.45
C PRO A 89 36.11 38.20 -2.72
N PRO A 90 37.27 38.42 -3.35
CA PRO A 90 38.56 38.18 -2.69
C PRO A 90 38.70 39.07 -1.45
N VAL A 91 39.41 38.54 -0.45
CA VAL A 91 39.66 39.24 0.82
C VAL A 91 40.56 40.45 0.54
N PRO A 92 40.29 41.63 1.14
CA PRO A 92 41.11 42.82 0.94
C PRO A 92 42.57 42.58 1.34
N LEU A 93 43.48 43.25 0.63
CA LEU A 93 44.91 43.11 0.86
C LEU A 93 45.33 43.88 2.12
N ARG A 94 46.39 43.42 2.80
CA ARG A 94 46.89 44.03 4.03
C ARG A 94 47.32 45.50 3.87
N THR A 95 47.60 45.92 2.65
CA THR A 95 47.99 47.29 2.26
C THR A 95 46.79 48.19 1.91
N GLU A 96 45.58 47.64 1.73
CA GLU A 96 44.39 48.43 1.46
C GLU A 96 43.85 49.03 2.76
N VAL A 97 43.92 50.36 2.86
CA VAL A 97 43.29 51.10 3.96
C VAL A 97 41.80 51.26 3.61
N PRO A 98 40.87 50.67 4.39
CA PRO A 98 39.45 50.84 4.12
C PRO A 98 39.08 52.32 4.21
N LEU A 99 38.08 52.74 3.44
CA LEU A 99 37.47 54.06 3.57
C LEU A 99 36.87 54.18 4.97
N MET A 100 37.67 54.66 5.92
CA MET A 100 37.26 54.99 7.28
C MET A 100 36.25 56.13 7.15
N GLY A 101 34.97 55.81 7.35
CA GLY A 101 33.82 56.57 6.90
C GLY A 101 33.92 58.08 7.11
N ILE A 102 33.27 58.82 6.19
CA ILE A 102 33.05 60.26 6.29
C ILE A 102 32.53 60.58 7.71
N PRO A 103 33.25 61.36 8.54
CA PRO A 103 32.83 61.60 9.91
C PRO A 103 31.63 62.55 9.93
N THR A 104 30.42 62.00 9.89
CA THR A 104 29.18 62.76 10.07
C THR A 104 28.97 63.03 11.56
N LYS A 105 29.07 64.31 11.96
CA LYS A 105 28.78 64.80 13.31
C LYS A 105 27.28 64.71 13.66
N LYS A 106 26.72 63.51 13.74
CA LYS A 106 25.36 63.29 14.27
C LYS A 106 25.44 62.35 15.46
N ALA A 107 25.19 62.89 16.64
CA ALA A 107 25.13 62.15 17.89
C ALA A 107 24.04 61.08 17.81
N CYS A 108 24.45 59.80 17.80
CA CYS A 108 23.55 58.67 17.96
C CYS A 108 23.22 58.51 19.45
N LEU A 109 22.27 59.30 19.93
CA LEU A 109 21.61 59.02 21.19
C LEU A 109 20.28 58.32 20.86
N ASN A 110 20.19 57.05 21.26
CA ASN A 110 18.98 56.24 21.35
C ASN A 110 18.29 55.95 20.00
N THR A 111 18.94 55.15 19.16
CA THR A 111 18.24 54.43 18.09
C THR A 111 17.46 53.27 18.71
N THR A 112 16.25 53.56 19.20
CA THR A 112 15.19 52.55 19.25
C THR A 112 15.17 51.91 17.87
N VAL A 113 15.25 50.58 17.79
CA VAL A 113 15.23 49.83 16.52
C VAL A 113 13.86 50.00 15.89
N MET A 114 13.57 51.19 15.37
CA MET A 114 12.42 51.46 14.53
C MET A 114 12.67 50.67 13.27
N VAL A 115 12.05 49.49 13.21
CA VAL A 115 11.96 48.69 12.00
C VAL A 115 11.52 49.65 10.88
N PRO A 116 12.32 49.79 9.80
CA PRO A 116 11.96 50.69 8.72
C PRO A 116 10.57 50.30 8.21
N LYS A 117 9.64 51.26 8.18
CA LYS A 117 8.29 51.02 7.67
C LYS A 117 8.42 50.49 6.25
N LYS A 118 7.89 49.29 6.01
CA LYS A 118 7.85 48.70 4.67
C LYS A 118 7.09 49.65 3.73
N PRO A 119 7.63 49.96 2.54
CA PRO A 119 6.94 50.82 1.61
C PRO A 119 5.64 50.15 1.15
N HIS A 120 4.59 50.94 0.98
CA HIS A 120 3.32 50.42 0.49
C HIS A 120 3.50 49.94 -0.97
N PRO A 121 2.93 48.78 -1.34
CA PRO A 121 3.02 48.28 -2.70
C PRO A 121 2.42 49.31 -3.67
N THR A 122 3.25 49.80 -4.60
CA THR A 122 2.89 50.85 -5.56
C THR A 122 3.33 50.43 -6.95
N ILE A 123 2.49 50.68 -7.96
CA ILE A 123 2.85 50.51 -9.37
C ILE A 123 3.19 51.88 -9.98
N VAL A 124 4.19 51.90 -10.85
CA VAL A 124 4.61 53.08 -11.60
C VAL A 124 4.49 52.74 -13.07
N ASP A 125 3.51 53.34 -13.74
CA ASP A 125 3.20 53.08 -15.15
C ASP A 125 3.81 54.15 -16.07
N SER A 126 4.00 55.37 -15.56
CA SER A 126 4.49 56.50 -16.36
C SER A 126 5.97 56.78 -16.14
N ASN A 127 6.68 57.10 -17.22
CA ASN A 127 8.11 57.48 -17.24
C ASN A 127 8.40 58.69 -16.34
N LYS A 128 7.38 59.51 -16.04
CA LYS A 128 7.43 60.66 -15.13
C LYS A 128 7.29 60.30 -13.65
N GLY A 129 7.16 59.02 -13.31
CA GLY A 129 7.13 58.53 -11.93
C GLY A 129 5.79 58.64 -11.20
N SER A 130 4.66 58.70 -11.93
CA SER A 130 3.33 58.68 -11.29
C SER A 130 3.07 57.34 -10.59
N LYS A 131 2.81 57.38 -9.29
CA LYS A 131 2.63 56.22 -8.42
C LYS A 131 1.16 55.94 -8.13
N GLN A 132 0.70 54.72 -8.37
CA GLN A 132 -0.64 54.24 -7.96
C GLN A 132 -0.53 53.16 -6.88
N LEU A 133 -1.29 53.32 -5.80
CA LEU A 133 -1.32 52.39 -4.66
C LEU A 133 -2.06 51.09 -5.03
N LEU A 134 -1.43 49.93 -4.81
CA LEU A 134 -1.99 48.64 -5.22
C LEU A 134 -3.20 48.18 -4.38
N GLU A 135 -3.20 48.49 -3.08
CA GLU A 135 -4.19 48.03 -2.07
C GLU A 135 -5.66 48.23 -2.50
N ASN A 136 -6.00 49.32 -3.19
CA ASN A 136 -7.38 49.68 -3.56
C ASN A 136 -7.59 49.82 -5.08
N SER A 137 -6.57 49.50 -5.88
CA SER A 137 -6.59 49.64 -7.34
C SER A 137 -7.41 48.57 -8.07
N GLY A 138 -7.86 47.52 -7.38
CA GLY A 138 -8.49 46.35 -7.99
C GLY A 138 -7.53 45.43 -8.76
N LEU A 139 -6.25 45.83 -8.93
CA LEU A 139 -5.22 45.04 -9.60
C LEU A 139 -4.75 43.84 -8.76
N VAL A 140 -5.01 43.85 -7.45
CA VAL A 140 -4.65 42.78 -6.52
C VAL A 140 -5.91 42.12 -5.97
N PRO A 141 -6.10 40.80 -6.20
CA PRO A 141 -7.22 40.07 -5.62
C PRO A 141 -7.18 40.10 -4.09
N LYS A 142 -8.27 40.58 -3.46
CA LYS A 142 -8.46 40.48 -2.01
C LYS A 142 -9.12 39.16 -1.65
N TYR A 143 -8.30 38.16 -1.32
CA TYR A 143 -8.77 36.82 -0.96
C TYR A 143 -9.69 36.80 0.27
N SER A 144 -9.60 37.79 1.15
CA SER A 144 -10.49 37.98 2.31
C SER A 144 -11.95 38.28 1.94
N ARG A 145 -12.21 38.72 0.70
CA ARG A 145 -13.55 39.07 0.21
C ARG A 145 -14.11 38.03 -0.77
N LYS A 146 -13.54 36.81 -0.77
CA LYS A 146 -14.12 35.70 -1.54
C LYS A 146 -15.49 35.35 -0.99
N LYS A 147 -16.42 34.95 -1.87
CA LYS A 147 -17.79 34.56 -1.51
C LYS A 147 -17.81 33.37 -0.55
N ASP A 148 -16.89 32.44 -0.77
CA ASP A 148 -16.80 31.18 -0.02
C ASP A 148 -15.75 31.27 1.10
N TYR A 149 -15.37 32.48 1.52
CA TYR A 149 -14.39 32.68 2.57
C TYR A 149 -14.94 32.15 3.91
N GLY A 150 -14.25 31.18 4.50
CA GLY A 150 -14.68 30.51 5.73
C GLY A 150 -15.68 29.35 5.51
N GLN A 151 -16.08 29.07 4.27
CA GLN A 151 -16.91 27.91 3.95
C GLN A 151 -16.02 26.72 3.57
N VAL A 152 -16.45 25.51 3.96
CA VAL A 152 -15.77 24.26 3.58
C VAL A 152 -16.13 23.94 2.13
N PRO A 153 -15.14 23.77 1.24
CA PRO A 153 -15.40 23.38 -0.15
C PRO A 153 -16.15 22.05 -0.27
N GLU A 154 -17.07 21.97 -1.23
CA GLU A 154 -17.94 20.81 -1.45
C GLU A 154 -17.15 19.49 -1.64
N TYR A 155 -16.03 19.54 -2.36
CA TYR A 155 -15.20 18.35 -2.60
C TYR A 155 -14.64 17.72 -1.32
N LEU A 156 -14.43 18.51 -0.26
CA LEU A 156 -13.99 17.97 1.03
C LEU A 156 -15.11 17.22 1.74
N LEU A 157 -16.35 17.69 1.58
CA LEU A 157 -17.52 16.98 2.12
C LEU A 157 -17.71 15.64 1.40
N GLN A 158 -17.62 15.65 0.06
CA GLN A 158 -17.70 14.44 -0.77
C GLN A 158 -16.61 13.44 -0.38
N ARG A 159 -15.36 13.91 -0.21
CA ARG A 159 -14.25 13.06 0.21
C ARG A 159 -14.45 12.46 1.61
N ASN A 160 -14.91 13.26 2.57
CA ASN A 160 -15.16 12.76 3.92
C ASN A 160 -16.26 11.70 3.93
N GLU A 161 -17.30 11.87 3.11
CA GLU A 161 -18.37 10.89 2.95
C GLU A 161 -17.85 9.59 2.31
N GLU A 162 -17.04 9.70 1.26
CA GLU A 162 -16.38 8.53 0.65
C GLU A 162 -15.49 7.78 1.65
N GLU A 163 -14.73 8.51 2.48
CA GLU A 163 -13.90 7.92 3.53
C GLU A 163 -14.75 7.22 4.60
N ARG A 164 -15.89 7.79 5.00
CA ARG A 164 -16.85 7.15 5.91
C ARG A 164 -17.44 5.87 5.32
N ILE A 165 -17.92 5.92 4.09
CA ILE A 165 -18.49 4.76 3.38
C ILE A 165 -17.42 3.67 3.24
N ALA A 166 -16.17 4.03 2.94
CA ALA A 166 -15.07 3.07 2.84
C ALA A 166 -14.74 2.41 4.18
N GLN A 167 -14.80 3.16 5.29
CA GLN A 167 -14.63 2.62 6.64
C GLN A 167 -15.75 1.64 7.00
N GLU A 168 -17.00 2.04 6.79
CA GLU A 168 -18.18 1.20 7.08
C GLU A 168 -18.11 -0.12 6.27
N ARG A 169 -17.81 -0.04 4.97
CA ARG A 169 -17.63 -1.25 4.13
C ARG A 169 -16.52 -2.17 4.62
N HIS A 170 -15.43 -1.60 5.11
CA HIS A 170 -14.31 -2.38 5.65
C HIS A 170 -14.70 -3.05 6.97
N GLU A 171 -15.40 -2.34 7.85
CA GLU A 171 -15.93 -2.89 9.10
C GLU A 171 -16.93 -4.02 8.85
N ASP A 172 -17.84 -3.84 7.90
CA ASP A 172 -18.80 -4.87 7.47
C ASP A 172 -18.10 -6.11 6.94
N PHE A 173 -17.10 -5.94 6.07
CA PHE A 173 -16.30 -7.06 5.56
C PHE A 173 -15.58 -7.82 6.69
N LEU A 174 -14.98 -7.11 7.65
CA LEU A 174 -14.34 -7.74 8.81
C LEU A 174 -15.34 -8.47 9.71
N LYS A 175 -16.55 -7.92 9.85
CA LYS A 175 -17.64 -8.54 10.59
C LYS A 175 -18.11 -9.82 9.91
N GLU A 176 -18.33 -9.80 8.60
CA GLU A 176 -18.67 -10.99 7.82
C GLU A 176 -17.58 -12.05 7.91
N GLN A 177 -16.30 -11.67 7.80
CA GLN A 177 -15.19 -12.61 7.99
C GLN A 177 -15.19 -13.21 9.40
N ARG A 178 -15.47 -12.41 10.42
CA ARG A 178 -15.59 -12.89 11.80
C ARG A 178 -16.78 -13.83 11.97
N GLU A 179 -17.92 -13.52 11.36
CA GLU A 179 -19.12 -14.37 11.40
C GLU A 179 -18.91 -15.68 10.65
N GLN A 180 -18.25 -15.66 9.49
CA GLN A 180 -17.86 -16.86 8.73
C GLN A 180 -16.83 -17.71 9.49
N ALA A 181 -15.86 -17.07 10.15
CA ALA A 181 -14.89 -17.76 11.00
C ALA A 181 -15.48 -18.19 12.36
N SER A 182 -16.59 -17.58 12.78
CA SER A 182 -17.25 -17.90 14.05
C SER A 182 -17.94 -19.24 13.90
N MET A 183 -17.35 -20.26 14.51
CA MET A 183 -18.00 -21.55 14.67
C MET A 183 -19.37 -21.41 15.34
N LYS A 184 -20.34 -22.21 14.90
CA LYS A 184 -21.70 -22.20 15.45
C LYS A 184 -21.65 -22.78 16.87
N ASN A 185 -22.15 -22.02 17.85
CA ASN A 185 -22.34 -22.56 19.19
C ASN A 185 -23.55 -23.48 19.21
N LEU A 186 -23.42 -24.68 19.79
CA LEU A 186 -24.58 -25.49 20.11
C LEU A 186 -25.40 -24.82 21.21
N SER A 187 -26.71 -24.72 20.98
CA SER A 187 -27.64 -24.34 22.05
C SER A 187 -27.69 -25.44 23.13
N GLU A 188 -28.03 -25.06 24.36
CA GLU A 188 -28.18 -26.03 25.46
C GLU A 188 -29.28 -27.06 25.15
N GLU A 189 -30.33 -26.65 24.44
CA GLU A 189 -31.43 -27.55 24.02
C GLU A 189 -30.94 -28.62 23.04
N GLU A 190 -30.15 -28.20 22.03
CA GLU A 190 -29.55 -29.10 21.04
C GLU A 190 -28.56 -30.06 21.73
N ARG A 191 -27.76 -29.53 22.67
CA ARG A 191 -26.81 -30.31 23.48
C ARG A 191 -27.51 -31.40 24.29
N GLN A 192 -28.61 -31.06 24.96
CA GLN A 192 -29.41 -32.01 25.74
C GLN A 192 -30.04 -33.07 24.84
N ALA A 193 -30.59 -32.67 23.67
CA ALA A 193 -31.14 -33.61 22.71
C ALA A 193 -30.08 -34.62 22.19
N VAL A 194 -28.86 -34.16 21.95
CA VAL A 194 -27.73 -35.03 21.57
C VAL A 194 -27.36 -35.97 22.72
N LEU A 195 -27.25 -35.47 23.95
CA LEU A 195 -26.95 -36.30 25.13
C LEU A 195 -28.00 -37.40 25.36
N GLU A 196 -29.28 -37.06 25.26
CA GLU A 196 -30.39 -38.02 25.34
C GLU A 196 -30.29 -39.09 24.25
N THR A 197 -29.93 -38.67 23.03
CA THR A 197 -29.74 -39.59 21.90
C THR A 197 -28.55 -40.52 22.13
N LEU A 198 -27.42 -40.01 22.65
CA LEU A 198 -26.23 -40.79 22.97
C LEU A 198 -26.51 -41.79 24.10
N LYS A 199 -27.21 -41.38 25.17
CA LYS A 199 -27.60 -42.26 26.28
C LYS A 199 -28.50 -43.40 25.80
N LYS A 200 -29.52 -43.09 24.99
CA LYS A 200 -30.37 -44.11 24.36
C LYS A 200 -29.59 -45.08 23.46
N ASN A 201 -28.56 -44.60 22.76
CA ASN A 201 -27.71 -45.46 21.96
C ASN A 201 -26.83 -46.37 22.83
N TRP A 202 -26.27 -45.82 23.91
CA TRP A 202 -25.50 -46.60 24.88
C TRP A 202 -26.35 -47.70 25.51
N ASP A 203 -27.59 -47.40 25.91
CA ASP A 203 -28.52 -48.39 26.47
C ASP A 203 -28.78 -49.55 25.50
N LYS A 204 -28.92 -49.26 24.20
CA LYS A 204 -29.11 -50.30 23.16
C LYS A 204 -27.89 -51.20 23.04
N VAL A 205 -26.69 -50.62 22.88
CA VAL A 205 -25.44 -51.38 22.75
C VAL A 205 -25.17 -52.17 24.03
N HIS A 206 -25.45 -51.58 25.19
CA HIS A 206 -25.30 -52.25 26.47
C HIS A 206 -26.29 -53.41 26.62
N HIS A 207 -27.54 -53.25 26.19
CA HIS A 207 -28.52 -54.33 26.17
C HIS A 207 -28.09 -55.48 25.25
N GLU A 208 -27.57 -55.18 24.06
CA GLU A 208 -27.02 -56.20 23.15
C GLU A 208 -25.82 -56.94 23.76
N TYR A 209 -24.96 -56.21 24.48
CA TYR A 209 -23.84 -56.79 25.23
C TYR A 209 -24.32 -57.71 26.36
N GLN A 210 -25.37 -57.31 27.11
CA GLN A 210 -25.97 -58.14 28.15
C GLN A 210 -26.62 -59.41 27.60
N CYS A 211 -27.17 -59.35 26.39
CA CYS A 211 -27.76 -60.49 25.69
C CYS A 211 -26.72 -61.51 25.16
N LEU A 212 -25.42 -61.26 25.33
CA LEU A 212 -24.38 -62.20 24.91
C LEU A 212 -24.42 -63.49 25.76
N PRO A 213 -24.17 -64.65 25.13
CA PRO A 213 -24.09 -65.92 25.85
C PRO A 213 -22.88 -65.94 26.81
N LEU A 214 -23.07 -66.56 27.98
CA LEU A 214 -22.03 -66.67 29.03
C LEU A 214 -20.73 -67.34 28.53
N ILE A 215 -20.85 -68.27 27.57
CA ILE A 215 -19.72 -69.01 27.02
C ILE A 215 -19.42 -68.51 25.59
N ILE A 216 -18.25 -67.88 25.44
CA ILE A 216 -17.78 -67.28 24.19
C ILE A 216 -16.58 -68.08 23.67
N GLU A 217 -16.85 -69.16 22.95
CA GLU A 217 -15.80 -70.08 22.46
C GLU A 217 -15.25 -69.67 21.08
N THR A 218 -16.13 -69.22 20.18
CA THR A 218 -15.74 -68.93 18.79
C THR A 218 -15.06 -67.56 18.66
N LEU A 219 -14.07 -67.47 17.77
CA LEU A 219 -13.38 -66.21 17.46
C LEU A 219 -14.36 -65.12 16.98
N SER A 220 -15.37 -65.48 16.19
CA SER A 220 -16.41 -64.55 15.75
C SER A 220 -17.17 -63.91 16.91
N ARG A 221 -17.58 -64.70 17.91
CA ARG A 221 -18.27 -64.19 19.10
C ARG A 221 -17.35 -63.32 19.97
N LYS A 222 -16.06 -63.66 20.07
CA LYS A 222 -15.05 -62.80 20.74
C LYS A 222 -14.90 -61.46 20.04
N THR A 223 -14.80 -61.44 18.71
CA THR A 223 -14.70 -60.18 17.95
C THR A 223 -15.96 -59.34 18.06
N HIS A 224 -17.15 -59.97 18.09
CA HIS A 224 -18.42 -59.26 18.28
C HIS A 224 -18.48 -58.60 19.67
N LYS A 225 -18.09 -59.33 20.72
CA LYS A 225 -17.98 -58.78 22.07
C LYS A 225 -17.05 -57.56 22.11
N LEU A 226 -15.84 -57.69 21.55
CA LEU A 226 -14.86 -56.60 21.51
C LEU A 226 -15.41 -55.36 20.79
N ARG A 227 -16.14 -55.53 19.68
CA ARG A 227 -16.78 -54.41 18.97
C ARG A 227 -17.82 -53.70 19.82
N LEU A 228 -18.63 -54.45 20.58
CA LEU A 228 -19.61 -53.85 21.50
C LEU A 228 -18.92 -53.10 22.63
N GLU A 229 -17.83 -53.63 23.18
CA GLU A 229 -17.02 -52.95 24.21
C GLU A 229 -16.36 -51.67 23.66
N GLU A 230 -15.78 -51.73 22.47
CA GLU A 230 -15.23 -50.56 21.78
C GLU A 230 -16.30 -49.49 21.50
N ALA A 231 -17.49 -49.91 21.05
CA ALA A 231 -18.61 -48.99 20.84
C ALA A 231 -19.11 -48.36 22.14
N MET A 232 -19.23 -49.14 23.23
CA MET A 232 -19.59 -48.61 24.55
C MET A 232 -18.57 -47.58 25.05
N THR A 233 -17.28 -47.90 24.99
CA THR A 233 -16.21 -46.98 25.44
C THR A 233 -16.10 -45.74 24.57
N GLN A 234 -16.50 -45.79 23.30
CA GLN A 234 -16.62 -44.60 22.45
C GLN A 234 -17.78 -43.73 22.92
N LEU A 235 -18.98 -44.30 23.08
CA LEU A 235 -20.15 -43.56 23.55
C LEU A 235 -19.95 -42.96 24.94
N GLU A 236 -19.27 -43.65 25.85
CA GLU A 236 -18.93 -43.12 27.17
C GLU A 236 -17.99 -41.90 27.08
N ARG A 237 -17.00 -41.94 26.20
CA ARG A 237 -16.10 -40.81 25.96
C ARG A 237 -16.86 -39.62 25.37
N ASP A 238 -17.76 -39.87 24.44
CA ASP A 238 -18.56 -38.83 23.80
C ASP A 238 -19.54 -38.20 24.79
N ILE A 239 -20.29 -39.01 25.56
CA ILE A 239 -21.18 -38.52 26.63
C ILE A 239 -20.37 -37.69 27.63
N ASN A 240 -19.20 -38.16 28.05
CA ASN A 240 -18.35 -37.45 29.00
C ASN A 240 -17.85 -36.10 28.44
N LEU A 241 -17.48 -36.04 27.16
CA LEU A 241 -17.11 -34.79 26.48
C LEU A 241 -18.26 -33.80 26.54
N PHE A 242 -19.46 -34.24 26.14
CA PHE A 242 -20.64 -33.40 26.19
C PHE A 242 -21.06 -33.06 27.62
N GLU A 243 -20.88 -33.90 28.63
CA GLU A 243 -21.23 -33.54 30.02
C GLU A 243 -20.23 -32.54 30.64
N ARG A 244 -18.93 -32.69 30.35
CA ARG A 244 -17.87 -31.81 30.87
C ARG A 244 -17.89 -30.41 30.26
N PHE A 245 -18.13 -30.29 28.96
CA PHE A 245 -18.03 -29.01 28.25
C PHE A 245 -19.42 -28.41 27.99
N LYS A 246 -19.75 -27.32 28.70
CA LYS A 246 -21.01 -26.59 28.54
C LYS A 246 -21.13 -25.90 27.19
N THR A 247 -20.05 -25.26 26.73
CA THR A 247 -20.01 -24.53 25.46
C THR A 247 -19.23 -25.33 24.43
N ILE A 248 -19.90 -25.73 23.34
CA ILE A 248 -19.32 -26.51 22.26
C ILE A 248 -19.52 -25.75 20.94
N TYR A 249 -18.43 -25.56 20.23
CA TYR A 249 -18.40 -24.90 18.93
C TYR A 249 -18.29 -25.94 17.83
N ILE A 250 -19.18 -25.85 16.84
CA ILE A 250 -19.19 -26.74 15.67
C ILE A 250 -18.84 -25.91 14.42
N PRO A 251 -17.92 -26.38 13.57
CA PRO A 251 -17.68 -25.74 12.29
C PRO A 251 -18.96 -25.83 11.44
N SER A 252 -19.44 -24.71 10.93
CA SER A 252 -20.51 -24.69 9.93
C SER A 252 -19.97 -25.30 8.63
N ASN A 253 -20.43 -26.50 8.28
CA ASN A 253 -20.26 -27.09 6.95
C ASN A 253 -21.22 -26.45 5.94
#